data_AF-W2SRA9-F1
#
_entry.id   AF-W2SRA9-F1
#
_cell.length_a   1.000
_cell.length_b   1.000
_cell.length_c   1.000
_cell.angle_alpha   90.00
_cell.angle_beta   90.00
_cell.angle_gamma   90.00
#
_symmetry.space_group_name_H-M   'P 1'
#
loop_
_entity.id
_entity.type
_entity.pdbx_description
1 polymer ?
#
loop_
_entity_poly.entity_id
_entity_poly.type
_entity_poly.pdbx_seq_one_letter_code
_entity_poly.pdbx_strand_id
1 'polypeptide(L)'
;MSFILALDPNMDEDDADLWIGLKIEGQCELHWIDGSDLDFQNWVQIQPDCTTKSTLMMSSGQWYTENGHHGNPFVCETESTIYCPQHVT
;
A
#
# COMPACT_ATOMS: atom_id res chain seq x y z
N MET A 1 4.21 -5.93 -9.94
CA MET A 1 3.66 -5.88 -8.57
C MET A 1 4.11 -7.04 -7.66
N SER A 2 5.24 -7.72 -7.91
CA SER A 2 5.69 -8.83 -7.05
C SER A 2 6.66 -8.41 -5.94
N PHE A 3 7.10 -7.14 -5.91
CA PHE A 3 8.15 -6.70 -5.01
C PHE A 3 7.66 -6.45 -3.58
N ILE A 4 6.43 -5.94 -3.40
CA ILE A 4 5.90 -5.61 -2.06
C ILE A 4 5.66 -6.88 -1.24
N LEU A 5 5.11 -7.93 -1.87
CA LEU A 5 4.93 -9.24 -1.24
C LEU A 5 6.25 -9.96 -0.95
N ALA A 6 7.36 -9.53 -1.57
CA ALA A 6 8.69 -10.06 -1.34
C ALA A 6 9.46 -9.30 -0.24
N LEU A 7 8.90 -8.22 0.32
CA LEU A 7 9.54 -7.44 1.37
C LEU A 7 9.61 -8.19 2.71
N ASP A 8 8.66 -9.08 2.98
CA ASP A 8 8.72 -9.98 4.14
C ASP A 8 8.15 -11.38 3.82
N PRO A 9 9.00 -12.35 3.44
CA PRO A 9 8.58 -13.72 3.16
C PRO A 9 8.25 -14.54 4.41
N ASN A 10 8.42 -13.98 5.62
CA ASN A 10 8.13 -14.64 6.89
C ASN A 10 6.95 -13.97 7.62
N MET A 11 6.07 -13.25 6.90
CA MET A 11 4.74 -12.95 7.42
C MET A 11 4.06 -14.31 7.69
N ASP A 12 4.08 -14.74 8.96
CA ASP A 12 3.49 -15.99 9.42
C ASP A 12 1.98 -16.02 9.07
N GLU A 13 1.40 -17.22 8.95
CA GLU A 13 0.00 -17.47 8.53
C GLU A 13 -1.10 -16.75 9.36
N ASP A 14 -0.74 -16.03 10.44
CA ASP A 14 -1.54 -14.97 11.04
C ASP A 14 -1.41 -13.64 10.23
N ASP A 15 -1.56 -13.76 8.90
CA ASP A 15 -1.36 -12.74 7.85
C ASP A 15 -1.99 -11.38 8.22
N ALA A 16 -1.18 -10.48 8.78
CA ALA A 16 -1.63 -9.12 9.06
C ALA A 16 -1.63 -8.32 7.76
N ASP A 17 -2.82 -8.02 7.23
CA ASP A 17 -2.97 -7.18 6.04
C ASP A 17 -2.23 -5.85 6.20
N LEU A 18 -1.61 -5.35 5.13
CA LEU A 18 -0.72 -4.20 5.18
C LEU A 18 -1.44 -2.92 4.79
N TRP A 19 -1.32 -1.87 5.60
CA TRP A 19 -1.71 -0.53 5.15
C TRP A 19 -0.83 -0.10 3.98
N ILE A 20 -1.49 0.37 2.93
CA ILE A 20 -0.85 1.01 1.78
C ILE A 20 -1.30 2.47 1.68
N GLY A 21 -0.55 3.28 0.93
CA GLY A 21 -0.76 4.72 0.83
C GLY A 21 -2.00 5.18 0.05
N LEU A 22 -2.92 4.28 -0.33
CA LEU A 22 -4.11 4.62 -1.12
C LEU A 22 -5.25 5.08 -0.22
N LYS A 23 -5.76 6.29 -0.46
CA LYS A 23 -6.88 6.89 0.29
C LYS A 23 -8.10 7.09 -0.57
N ILE A 24 -9.24 7.14 0.12
CA ILE A 24 -10.54 7.50 -0.45
C ILE A 24 -11.03 8.78 0.23
N GLU A 25 -11.35 9.79 -0.56
CA GLU A 25 -11.88 11.08 -0.10
C GLU A 25 -13.12 11.51 -0.88
N GLY A 26 -13.84 12.49 -0.35
CA GLY A 26 -14.98 13.12 -1.03
C GLY A 26 -16.04 12.14 -1.52
N GLN A 27 -16.32 12.16 -2.82
CA GLN A 27 -17.30 11.32 -3.50
C GLN A 27 -16.66 10.04 -4.06
N CYS A 28 -15.89 9.32 -3.23
CA CYS A 28 -15.16 8.12 -3.63
C CYS A 28 -13.96 8.38 -4.56
N GLU A 29 -13.26 9.49 -4.35
CA GLU A 29 -12.05 9.83 -5.09
C GLU A 29 -10.85 9.09 -4.49
N LEU A 30 -10.17 8.32 -5.33
CA LEU A 30 -8.99 7.53 -4.97
C LEU A 30 -7.71 8.31 -5.30
N HIS A 31 -6.79 8.39 -4.34
CA HIS A 31 -5.46 8.97 -4.58
C HIS A 31 -4.41 8.38 -3.64
N TRP A 32 -3.17 8.32 -4.13
CA TRP A 32 -2.02 7.99 -3.29
C TRP A 32 -1.62 9.20 -2.45
N ILE A 33 -1.23 8.96 -1.19
CA ILE A 33 -0.81 10.02 -0.26
C ILE A 33 0.46 10.76 -0.68
N ASP A 34 1.26 10.18 -1.58
CA ASP A 34 2.46 10.79 -2.15
C ASP A 34 2.18 11.66 -3.38
N GLY A 35 0.93 11.65 -3.88
CA GLY A 35 0.50 12.39 -5.05
C GLY A 35 0.82 11.73 -6.39
N SER A 36 1.28 10.48 -6.39
CA SER A 36 1.48 9.71 -7.62
C SER A 36 0.14 9.40 -8.33
N ASP A 37 0.21 9.18 -9.64
CA ASP A 37 -0.96 8.84 -10.45
C ASP A 37 -1.47 7.43 -10.11
N LEU A 38 -2.80 7.25 -10.07
CA LEU A 38 -3.42 5.94 -9.90
C LEU A 38 -3.49 5.19 -11.23
N ASP A 39 -2.37 4.61 -11.65
CA ASP A 39 -2.23 3.89 -12.92
C ASP A 39 -2.47 2.37 -12.81
N PHE A 40 -2.51 1.84 -11.59
CA PHE A 40 -2.76 0.44 -11.30
C PHE A 40 -3.74 0.26 -10.13
N GLN A 41 -4.61 -0.75 -10.24
CA GLN A 41 -5.57 -1.12 -9.21
C GLN A 41 -5.72 -2.64 -9.11
N ASN A 42 -5.79 -3.19 -7.89
CA ASN A 42 -5.95 -4.62 -7.64
C ASN A 42 -6.98 -4.94 -6.54
N TRP A 43 -8.21 -4.45 -6.68
CA TRP A 43 -9.25 -4.64 -5.69
C TRP A 43 -9.73 -6.09 -5.57
N VAL A 44 -10.17 -6.48 -4.36
CA VAL A 44 -11.06 -7.64 -4.20
C VAL A 44 -12.44 -7.33 -4.78
N GLN A 45 -13.27 -8.36 -4.92
CA GLN A 45 -14.62 -8.17 -5.45
C GLN A 45 -15.44 -7.21 -4.56
N ILE A 46 -16.21 -6.31 -5.19
CA ILE A 46 -17.13 -5.36 -4.51
C ILE A 46 -16.38 -4.24 -3.74
N GLN A 47 -15.11 -3.98 -4.07
CA GLN A 47 -14.31 -2.86 -3.52
C GLN A 47 -13.94 -1.85 -4.62
N PRO A 48 -13.64 -0.58 -4.28
CA PRO A 48 -13.61 0.00 -2.92
C PRO A 48 -14.99 0.30 -2.31
N ASP A 49 -15.09 0.28 -0.97
CA ASP A 49 -16.20 0.88 -0.22
C ASP A 49 -15.92 2.36 0.06
N CYS A 50 -16.71 3.22 -0.58
CA CYS A 50 -16.61 4.68 -0.52
C CYS A 50 -16.92 5.29 0.86
N THR A 51 -17.38 4.50 1.84
CA THR A 51 -17.64 4.96 3.21
C THR A 51 -16.40 4.90 4.12
N THR A 52 -15.38 4.18 3.68
CA THR A 52 -14.12 3.99 4.41
C THR A 52 -13.01 4.85 3.78
N LYS A 53 -11.91 5.08 4.52
CA LYS A 53 -10.89 6.08 4.12
C LYS A 53 -9.52 5.51 3.80
N SER A 54 -9.27 4.25 4.13
CA SER A 54 -7.93 3.66 4.11
C SER A 54 -7.96 2.29 3.44
N THR A 55 -6.83 1.93 2.83
CA THR A 55 -6.72 0.72 2.01
C THR A 55 -5.70 -0.24 2.62
N LEU A 56 -6.10 -1.51 2.74
CA LEU A 56 -5.27 -2.63 3.13
C LEU A 56 -4.94 -3.49 1.91
N MET A 57 -3.75 -4.08 1.91
CA MET A 57 -3.31 -5.07 0.94
C MET A 57 -3.17 -6.43 1.62
N MET A 58 -3.84 -7.43 1.07
CA MET A 58 -3.75 -8.83 1.49
C MET A 58 -2.44 -9.46 1.05
N SER A 59 -2.08 -10.61 1.64
CA SER A 59 -0.95 -11.45 1.19
C SER A 59 -1.08 -11.92 -0.26
N SER A 60 -2.30 -11.97 -0.81
CA SER A 60 -2.57 -12.20 -2.24
C SER A 60 -2.23 -11.01 -3.16
N GLY A 61 -1.89 -9.85 -2.57
CA GLY A 61 -1.68 -8.58 -3.24
C GLY A 61 -2.97 -7.84 -3.59
N GLN A 62 -4.14 -8.40 -3.28
CA GLN A 62 -5.44 -7.74 -3.52
C GLN A 62 -5.76 -6.72 -2.42
N TRP A 63 -6.56 -5.72 -2.77
CA TRP A 63 -6.83 -4.58 -1.90
C TRP A 63 -8.28 -4.54 -1.45
N TYR A 64 -8.50 -4.07 -0.23
CA TYR A 64 -9.82 -3.76 0.29
C TYR A 64 -9.74 -2.56 1.21
N THR A 65 -10.89 -1.94 1.48
CA THR A 65 -10.93 -0.71 2.26
C THR A 65 -11.42 -0.98 3.68
N GLU A 66 -10.85 -0.27 4.66
CA GLU A 66 -11.12 -0.45 6.08
C GLU A 66 -11.16 0.91 6.80
N ASN A 67 -11.97 0.98 7.86
CA ASN A 67 -12.00 2.11 8.77
C ASN A 67 -10.78 1.98 9.68
N GLY A 68 -9.69 2.72 9.40
CA GLY A 68 -8.35 2.65 10.01
C GLY A 68 -8.23 2.73 11.53
N HIS A 69 -8.91 1.83 12.24
CA HIS A 69 -8.98 1.69 13.69
C HIS A 69 -8.21 0.44 14.16
N HIS A 70 -7.72 -0.38 13.23
CA HIS A 70 -6.95 -1.59 13.50
C HIS A 70 -5.44 -1.31 13.43
N GLY A 71 -4.70 -1.90 14.36
CA GLY A 71 -3.24 -1.78 14.47
C GLY A 71 -2.50 -2.67 13.46
N ASN A 72 -2.80 -2.55 12.17
CA ASN A 72 -2.13 -3.29 11.12
C ASN A 72 -0.72 -2.75 10.82
N PRO A 73 0.21 -3.59 10.36
CA PRO A 73 1.49 -3.15 9.81
C PRO A 73 1.28 -2.31 8.54
N PHE A 74 2.32 -1.61 8.10
CA PHE A 74 2.27 -0.73 6.93
C PHE A 74 3.56 -0.81 6.12
N VAL A 75 3.47 -0.55 4.82
CA VAL A 75 4.64 -0.45 3.94
C VAL A 75 4.87 1.01 3.55
N CYS A 76 6.12 1.46 3.66
CA CYS A 76 6.55 2.77 3.17
C CYS A 76 7.23 2.65 1.81
N GLU A 77 7.02 3.66 0.97
CA GLU A 77 7.81 3.90 -0.22
C GLU A 77 8.73 5.11 0.01
N THR A 78 9.95 5.05 -0.53
CA THR A 78 10.90 6.16 -0.48
C THR A 78 11.75 6.17 -1.74
N GLU A 79 12.24 7.35 -2.10
CA GLU A 79 13.20 7.52 -3.18
C GLU A 79 14.41 6.61 -2.95
N SER A 80 14.83 5.92 -4.01
CA SER A 80 16.05 5.14 -3.96
C SER A 80 17.23 6.07 -3.68
N THR A 81 17.85 5.93 -2.51
CA THR A 81 19.10 6.62 -2.21
C THR A 81 20.23 5.97 -3.01
N ILE A 82 20.42 6.41 -4.26
CA ILE A 82 21.64 6.09 -5.00
C ILE A 82 22.77 6.86 -4.32
N TYR A 83 23.46 6.21 -3.40
CA TYR A 83 24.70 6.74 -2.85
C TYR A 83 25.73 6.73 -3.98
N CYS A 84 25.89 7.86 -4.68
CA CYS A 84 27.03 8.03 -5.57
C CYS A 84 28.29 7.98 -4.69
N PRO A 85 29.20 7.01 -4.84
CA PRO A 85 30.53 7.17 -4.30
C PRO A 85 31.14 8.33 -5.09
N GLN A 86 31.09 9.53 -4.52
CA GLN A 86 31.85 10.64 -5.08
C GLN A 86 33.29 10.16 -5.22
N HIS A 87 33.84 10.33 -6.41
CA HIS A 87 35.26 10.13 -6.71
C HIS A 87 36.09 10.65 -5.55
N VAL A 88 36.61 9.75 -4.72
CA VAL A 88 37.73 10.05 -3.86
C VAL A 88 38.93 10.07 -4.79
N THR A 89 39.42 11.28 -5.04
CA THR A 89 40.58 11.60 -5.89
C THR A 89 41.80 10.77 -5.57
#